data_AF-T2JFX8-F1
#
_entry.id   AF-T2JFX8-F1
#
_cell.length_a   1.000
_cell.length_b   1.000
_cell.length_c   1.000
_cell.angle_alpha   90.00
_cell.angle_beta   90.00
_cell.angle_gamma   90.00
#
_symmetry.space_group_name_H-M   'P 1'
#
loop_
_entity.id
_entity.type
_entity.pdbx_description
1 polymer ?
#
loop_
_entity_poly.entity_id
_entity_poly.type
_entity_poly.pdbx_seq_one_letter_code
_entity_poly.pdbx_strand_id
1 'polypeptide(L)'
;MSLTKINFDSVKNKLKKIKLIATDIDGTLTKNGQFSSQLLSSLETLKQHNILVLLITGRSAGWCQGLVNYLPVLGIIAENGGVYALKESQRMKPFTAINDIIEHRQLLQNNFEEIRQKFPHLQPSSDNQFRVTDWTFDCHECSQDELLTIEKICQQ
;
A
#
# COMPACT_ATOMS: atom_id res chain seq x y z
N MET A 1 -18.41 2.14 -17.21
CA MET A 1 -18.44 0.67 -17.40
C MET A 1 -19.24 0.07 -16.26
N SER A 2 -20.31 -0.68 -16.51
CA SER A 2 -21.07 -1.32 -15.42
C SER A 2 -20.32 -2.56 -14.94
N LEU A 3 -19.96 -2.62 -13.67
CA LEU A 3 -19.29 -3.78 -13.07
C LEU A 3 -20.34 -4.85 -12.72
N THR A 4 -20.14 -6.08 -13.20
CA THR A 4 -20.98 -7.22 -12.80
C THR A 4 -20.50 -7.76 -11.46
N LYS A 5 -21.42 -7.95 -10.51
CA LYS A 5 -21.11 -8.58 -9.22
C LYS A 5 -20.57 -9.99 -9.44
N ILE A 6 -19.46 -10.32 -8.77
CA ILE A 6 -18.90 -11.67 -8.81
C ILE A 6 -19.92 -12.65 -8.21
N ASN A 7 -20.24 -13.70 -8.97
CA ASN A 7 -21.04 -14.82 -8.52
C ASN A 7 -20.10 -16.02 -8.31
N PHE A 8 -20.15 -16.65 -7.13
CA PHE A 8 -19.28 -17.76 -6.80
C PHE A 8 -19.38 -18.91 -7.81
N ASP A 9 -20.59 -19.26 -8.24
CA ASP A 9 -20.80 -20.36 -9.19
C ASP A 9 -20.18 -20.07 -10.56
N SER A 10 -20.14 -18.80 -10.97
CA SER A 10 -19.54 -18.40 -12.25
C SER A 10 -18.00 -18.40 -12.22
N VAL A 11 -17.37 -18.36 -11.04
CA VAL A 11 -15.90 -18.30 -10.91
C VAL A 11 -15.28 -19.54 -10.26
N LYS A 12 -16.06 -20.41 -9.60
CA LYS A 12 -15.57 -21.56 -8.82
C LYS A 12 -14.53 -22.41 -9.56
N ASN A 13 -14.78 -22.75 -10.82
CA ASN A 13 -13.85 -23.57 -11.61
C ASN A 13 -12.55 -22.83 -11.95
N LYS A 14 -12.59 -21.51 -12.10
CA LYS A 14 -11.39 -20.67 -12.32
C LYS A 14 -10.55 -20.58 -11.05
N LEU A 15 -11.20 -20.47 -9.88
CA LEU A 15 -10.52 -20.38 -8.58
C LEU A 15 -9.66 -21.60 -8.25
N LYS A 16 -10.06 -22.81 -8.69
CA LYS A 16 -9.31 -24.06 -8.42
C LYS A 16 -7.86 -24.06 -8.93
N LYS A 17 -7.54 -23.23 -9.92
CA LYS A 17 -6.20 -23.16 -10.52
C LYS A 17 -5.35 -22.02 -9.94
N ILE A 18 -5.91 -21.20 -9.06
CA ILE A 18 -5.20 -20.07 -8.47
C ILE A 18 -4.11 -20.58 -7.52
N LYS A 19 -2.91 -20.02 -7.69
CA LYS A 19 -1.75 -20.28 -6.84
C LYS A 19 -1.28 -19.06 -6.06
N LEU A 20 -1.75 -17.88 -6.45
CA LEU A 20 -1.41 -16.61 -5.82
C LEU A 20 -2.63 -15.70 -5.78
N ILE A 21 -2.85 -15.08 -4.63
CA ILE A 21 -3.84 -14.03 -4.41
C ILE A 21 -3.06 -12.76 -4.09
N ALA A 22 -3.18 -11.76 -4.96
CA ALA A 22 -2.74 -10.41 -4.66
C ALA A 22 -3.96 -9.61 -4.16
N THR A 23 -3.85 -8.95 -3.01
CA THR A 23 -4.99 -8.26 -2.40
C THR A 23 -4.57 -6.95 -1.75
N ASP A 24 -5.43 -5.96 -1.90
CA ASP A 24 -5.41 -4.76 -1.09
C ASP A 24 -5.76 -5.06 0.38
N ILE A 25 -5.46 -4.14 1.31
CA ILE A 25 -5.68 -4.29 2.75
C ILE A 25 -6.83 -3.42 3.26
N ASP A 26 -6.66 -2.10 3.26
CA ASP A 26 -7.59 -1.15 3.87
C ASP A 26 -8.90 -1.07 3.06
N GLY A 27 -10.04 -1.34 3.69
CA GLY A 27 -11.34 -1.41 2.99
C GLY A 27 -11.55 -2.70 2.16
N THR A 28 -10.51 -3.53 1.98
CA THR A 28 -10.58 -4.81 1.29
C THR A 28 -10.57 -6.00 2.27
N LEU A 29 -9.52 -6.13 3.07
CA LEU A 29 -9.39 -7.19 4.09
C LEU A 29 -9.87 -6.73 5.47
N THR A 30 -9.72 -5.45 5.78
CA THR A 30 -10.16 -4.88 7.05
C THR A 30 -11.67 -4.64 7.06
N LYS A 31 -12.31 -4.82 8.22
CA LYS A 31 -13.67 -4.33 8.50
C LYS A 31 -13.57 -3.26 9.57
N ASN A 32 -14.07 -2.05 9.30
CA ASN A 32 -13.95 -0.89 10.19
C ASN A 32 -12.49 -0.66 10.65
N GLY A 33 -11.54 -0.76 9.73
CA GLY A 33 -10.11 -0.57 9.99
C GLY A 33 -9.42 -1.70 10.76
N GLN A 34 -10.09 -2.83 11.02
CA GLN A 34 -9.54 -3.92 11.83
C GLN A 34 -9.50 -5.24 11.06
N PHE A 35 -8.48 -6.05 11.34
CA PHE A 35 -8.46 -7.45 10.94
C PHE A 35 -9.39 -8.28 11.82
N SER A 36 -10.15 -9.17 11.19
CA SER A 36 -10.96 -10.15 11.91
C SER A 36 -10.15 -11.40 12.22
N SER A 37 -10.52 -12.11 13.28
CA SER A 37 -9.96 -13.44 13.56
C SER A 37 -10.15 -14.40 12.38
N GLN A 38 -11.29 -14.29 11.69
CA GLN A 38 -11.57 -15.11 10.51
C GLN A 38 -10.61 -14.85 9.35
N LEU A 39 -10.14 -13.61 9.16
CA LEU A 39 -9.11 -13.31 8.16
C LEU A 39 -7.83 -14.10 8.46
N LEU A 40 -7.37 -14.09 9.71
CA LEU A 40 -6.17 -14.83 10.11
C LEU A 40 -6.34 -16.33 9.83
N SER A 41 -7.47 -16.92 10.22
CA SER A 41 -7.78 -18.33 9.91
C SER A 41 -7.82 -18.61 8.40
N SER A 42 -8.34 -17.68 7.60
CA SER A 42 -8.37 -17.82 6.14
C SER A 42 -6.98 -17.77 5.53
N LEU A 43 -6.10 -16.87 5.99
CA LEU A 43 -4.72 -16.80 5.50
C LEU A 43 -3.94 -18.09 5.83
N GLU A 44 -4.10 -18.64 7.03
CA GLU A 44 -3.52 -19.94 7.41
C GLU A 44 -4.05 -21.08 6.53
N THR A 45 -5.35 -21.11 6.26
CA THR A 45 -5.97 -22.11 5.37
C THR A 45 -5.39 -22.02 3.96
N LEU A 46 -5.19 -20.82 3.42
CA LEU A 46 -4.58 -20.62 2.10
C LEU A 46 -3.14 -21.12 2.07
N LYS A 47 -2.36 -20.82 3.10
CA LYS A 47 -0.98 -21.30 3.26
C LYS A 47 -0.92 -22.83 3.31
N GLN A 48 -1.80 -23.49 4.07
CA GLN A 48 -1.88 -24.96 4.14
C GLN A 48 -2.18 -25.60 2.77
N HIS A 49 -2.91 -24.91 1.90
CA HIS A 49 -3.20 -25.35 0.54
C HIS A 49 -2.20 -24.85 -0.51
N ASN A 50 -1.05 -24.31 -0.10
CA ASN A 50 -0.01 -23.79 -0.98
C ASN A 50 -0.52 -22.69 -1.93
N ILE A 51 -1.45 -21.86 -1.46
CA ILE A 51 -1.89 -20.65 -2.15
C ILE A 51 -1.17 -19.47 -1.51
N LEU A 52 -0.33 -18.80 -2.29
CA LEU A 52 0.45 -17.66 -1.85
C LEU A 52 -0.44 -16.42 -1.73
N VAL A 53 -0.21 -15.60 -0.72
CA VAL A 53 -0.90 -14.30 -0.57
C VAL A 53 0.13 -13.19 -0.61
N LEU A 54 -0.04 -12.25 -1.55
CA LEU A 54 0.76 -11.03 -1.65
C LEU A 54 -0.12 -9.85 -1.25
N LEU A 55 0.25 -9.17 -0.17
CA LEU A 55 -0.45 -7.97 0.26
C LEU A 55 0.01 -6.78 -0.58
N ILE A 56 -0.90 -5.87 -0.92
CA ILE A 56 -0.61 -4.64 -1.65
C ILE A 56 -1.29 -3.50 -0.90
N THR A 57 -0.62 -2.37 -0.69
CA THR A 57 -1.22 -1.23 0.01
C THR A 57 -0.48 0.07 -0.27
N GLY A 58 -1.18 1.19 -0.09
CA GLY A 58 -0.59 2.54 -0.07
C GLY A 58 0.04 2.93 1.27
N ARG A 59 -0.05 2.09 2.31
CA ARG A 59 0.56 2.33 3.63
C ARG A 59 2.09 2.35 3.57
N SER A 60 2.70 3.01 4.57
CA SER A 60 4.15 3.15 4.68
C SER A 60 4.92 1.82 4.78
N ALA A 61 6.18 1.84 4.35
CA ALA A 61 7.10 0.72 4.47
C ALA A 61 7.23 0.22 5.92
N GLY A 62 7.36 1.12 6.89
CA GLY A 62 7.50 0.75 8.31
C GLY A 62 6.29 0.01 8.86
N TRP A 63 5.07 0.45 8.51
CA TRP A 63 3.85 -0.25 8.89
C TRP A 63 3.76 -1.65 8.23
N CYS A 64 4.09 -1.71 6.93
CA CYS A 64 4.08 -2.96 6.17
C CYS A 64 5.10 -3.99 6.66
N GLN A 65 6.25 -3.54 7.16
CA GLN A 65 7.27 -4.41 7.73
C GLN A 65 6.73 -5.21 8.92
N GLY A 66 5.91 -4.58 9.78
CA GLY A 66 5.23 -5.27 10.87
C GLY A 66 4.28 -6.36 10.35
N LEU A 67 3.44 -6.04 9.37
CA LEU A 67 2.47 -7.01 8.84
C LEU A 67 3.13 -8.20 8.16
N VAL A 68 4.13 -7.98 7.31
CA VAL A 68 4.83 -9.08 6.65
C VAL A 68 5.56 -9.94 7.69
N ASN A 69 6.04 -9.38 8.79
CA ASN A 69 6.66 -10.17 9.87
C ASN A 69 5.65 -11.11 10.57
N TYR A 70 4.41 -10.66 10.82
CA TYR A 70 3.45 -11.44 11.62
C TYR A 70 2.46 -12.29 10.80
N LEU A 71 2.02 -11.83 9.63
CA LEU A 71 0.97 -12.51 8.86
C LEU A 71 1.52 -13.69 8.04
N PRO A 72 0.76 -14.79 7.84
CA PRO A 72 1.18 -15.93 7.03
C PRO A 72 1.01 -15.66 5.53
N VAL A 73 1.77 -14.69 5.01
CA VAL A 73 1.75 -14.22 3.62
C VAL A 73 3.09 -14.47 2.93
N LEU A 74 3.12 -14.43 1.60
CA LEU A 74 4.35 -14.47 0.79
C LEU A 74 5.18 -13.20 0.99
N GLY A 75 4.51 -12.05 1.03
CA GLY A 75 5.14 -10.75 1.07
C GLY A 75 4.14 -9.62 1.07
N ILE A 76 4.66 -8.41 0.95
CA ILE A 76 3.89 -7.17 0.88
C ILE A 76 4.52 -6.20 -0.12
N ILE A 77 3.68 -5.47 -0.85
CA ILE A 77 4.02 -4.29 -1.64
C ILE A 77 3.41 -3.09 -0.90
N ALA A 78 4.22 -2.09 -0.61
CA ALA A 78 3.82 -0.89 0.11
C ALA A 78 3.97 0.36 -0.78
N GLU A 79 3.53 1.52 -0.28
CA GLU A 79 3.73 2.82 -0.92
C GLU A 79 3.27 2.83 -2.39
N ASN A 80 2.10 2.25 -2.64
CA ASN A 80 1.48 2.18 -3.97
C ASN A 80 2.33 1.47 -5.03
N GLY A 81 3.25 0.58 -4.61
CA GLY A 81 4.17 -0.09 -5.53
C GLY A 81 5.59 0.44 -5.51
N GLY A 82 5.94 1.35 -4.60
CA GLY A 82 7.30 1.88 -4.50
C GLY A 82 8.29 0.91 -3.84
N VAL A 83 7.82 0.11 -2.87
CA VAL A 83 8.66 -0.85 -2.13
C VAL A 83 7.98 -2.20 -1.96
N TYR A 84 8.78 -3.24 -1.72
CA TYR A 84 8.28 -4.57 -1.38
C TYR A 84 9.14 -5.27 -0.32
N ALA A 85 8.57 -6.25 0.35
CA ALA A 85 9.31 -7.21 1.17
C ALA A 85 8.73 -8.62 0.99
N LEU A 86 9.61 -9.61 0.98
CA LEU A 86 9.24 -11.02 1.11
C LEU A 86 9.32 -11.45 2.58
N LYS A 87 8.43 -12.37 2.98
CA LYS A 87 8.34 -12.94 4.33
C LYS A 87 9.68 -13.43 4.86
N GLU A 88 10.49 -14.06 4.00
CA GLU A 88 11.76 -14.69 4.37
C GLU A 88 12.84 -13.64 4.67
N SER A 89 12.79 -12.50 3.98
CA SER A 89 13.79 -11.43 4.14
C SER A 89 13.38 -10.37 5.16
N GLN A 90 12.07 -10.12 5.28
CA GLN A 90 11.45 -9.06 6.09
C GLN A 90 12.02 -7.65 5.87
N ARG A 91 12.78 -7.46 4.78
CA ARG A 91 13.45 -6.21 4.46
C ARG A 91 12.68 -5.53 3.36
N MET A 92 12.20 -4.32 3.65
CA MET A 92 11.62 -3.44 2.64
C MET A 92 12.71 -3.03 1.65
N LYS A 93 12.43 -3.21 0.36
CA LYS A 93 13.31 -2.88 -0.75
C LYS A 93 12.55 -2.03 -1.76
N PRO A 94 13.12 -0.91 -2.22
CA PRO A 94 12.61 -0.19 -3.38
C PRO A 94 12.55 -1.08 -4.63
N PHE A 95 11.49 -0.93 -5.43
CA PHE A 95 11.44 -1.54 -6.77
C PHE A 95 12.40 -0.84 -7.74
N THR A 96 12.54 0.47 -7.59
CA THR A 96 13.51 1.28 -8.34
C THR A 96 14.71 1.57 -7.46
N ALA A 97 15.92 1.43 -7.99
CA ALA A 97 17.14 1.70 -7.23
C ALA A 97 17.14 3.16 -6.73
N ILE A 98 17.33 3.33 -5.42
CA ILE A 98 17.58 4.62 -4.78
C ILE A 98 19.04 4.60 -4.32
N ASN A 99 19.86 5.49 -4.89
CA ASN A 99 21.29 5.54 -4.59
C ASN A 99 21.55 6.00 -3.14
N ASP A 100 20.88 7.09 -2.75
CA ASP A 100 20.93 7.64 -1.40
C ASP A 100 19.51 7.91 -0.89
N ILE A 101 19.09 7.14 0.10
CA ILE A 101 17.75 7.26 0.70
C ILE A 101 17.58 8.59 1.43
N ILE A 102 18.65 9.13 2.03
CA ILE A 102 18.61 10.40 2.77
C ILE A 102 18.39 11.54 1.78
N GLU A 103 19.19 11.59 0.72
CA GLU A 103 19.04 12.59 -0.35
C GLU A 103 17.65 12.48 -1.01
N HIS A 104 17.21 11.26 -1.34
CA HIS A 104 15.88 11.02 -1.90
C HIS A 104 14.76 11.57 -1.01
N ARG A 105 14.83 11.31 0.30
CA ARG A 105 13.85 11.83 1.27
C ARG A 105 13.91 13.35 1.43
N GLN A 106 15.09 13.96 1.32
CA GLN A 106 15.22 15.42 1.31
C GLN A 106 14.59 16.05 0.07
N LEU A 107 14.79 15.46 -1.11
CA LEU A 107 14.16 15.93 -2.35
C LEU A 107 12.63 15.85 -2.26
N LEU A 108 12.10 14.73 -1.76
CA LEU A 108 10.67 14.57 -1.51
C LEU A 108 10.11 15.63 -0.53
N GLN A 109 10.85 15.92 0.55
CA GLN A 109 10.47 16.96 1.50
C GLN A 109 10.46 18.34 0.84
N ASN A 110 11.47 18.67 0.05
CA ASN A 110 11.54 19.96 -0.65
C ASN A 110 10.35 20.13 -1.60
N ASN A 111 10.00 19.10 -2.38
CA ASN A 111 8.84 19.11 -3.25
C ASN A 111 7.53 19.33 -2.46
N PHE A 112 7.40 18.69 -1.28
CA PHE A 112 6.26 18.94 -0.41
C PHE A 112 6.20 20.37 0.11
N GLU A 113 7.34 20.97 0.48
CA GLU A 113 7.38 22.36 0.93
C GLU A 113 6.97 23.35 -0.19
N GLU A 114 7.29 23.07 -1.45
CA GLU A 114 6.79 23.87 -2.59
C GLU A 114 5.26 23.79 -2.73
N ILE A 115 4.69 22.60 -2.52
CA ILE A 115 3.24 22.40 -2.49
C ILE A 115 2.64 23.17 -1.30
N ARG A 116 3.27 23.07 -0.12
CA ARG A 116 2.81 23.69 1.13
C ARG A 116 2.86 25.23 1.08
N GLN A 117 3.77 25.82 0.32
CA GLN A 117 3.79 27.27 0.07
C GLN A 117 2.49 27.76 -0.61
N LYS A 118 1.88 26.92 -1.46
CA LYS A 118 0.60 27.23 -2.12
C LYS A 118 -0.60 26.81 -1.28
N PHE A 119 -0.46 25.74 -0.51
CA PHE A 119 -1.53 25.17 0.33
C PHE A 119 -1.04 25.00 1.79
N PRO A 120 -1.01 26.09 2.59
CA PRO A 120 -0.39 26.06 3.92
C PRO A 120 -1.08 25.16 4.96
N HIS A 121 -2.33 24.76 4.69
CA HIS A 121 -3.10 23.87 5.56
C HIS A 121 -2.65 22.39 5.45
N LEU A 122 -1.93 22.02 4.39
CA LEU A 122 -1.46 20.64 4.20
C LEU A 122 -0.43 20.27 5.26
N GLN A 123 -0.62 19.08 5.84
CA GLN A 123 0.29 18.50 6.83
C GLN A 123 0.75 17.12 6.36
N PRO A 124 2.04 16.77 6.55
CA PRO A 124 2.49 15.40 6.35
C PRO A 124 1.65 14.44 7.19
N SER A 125 1.25 13.33 6.58
CA SER A 125 0.51 12.28 7.26
C SER A 125 1.38 11.68 8.38
N SER A 126 0.73 11.16 9.43
CA SER A 126 1.43 10.62 10.60
C SER A 126 2.42 9.49 10.29
N ASP A 127 2.19 8.73 9.21
CA ASP A 127 3.06 7.63 8.79
C ASP A 127 4.16 8.03 7.80
N ASN A 128 4.23 9.32 7.40
CA ASN A 128 5.16 9.79 6.38
C ASN A 128 6.63 9.58 6.76
N GLN A 129 6.97 9.66 8.05
CA GLN A 129 8.33 9.41 8.53
C GLN A 129 8.80 7.97 8.33
N PHE A 130 7.87 7.03 8.13
CA PHE A 130 8.15 5.60 7.94
C PHE A 130 8.14 5.20 6.46
N ARG A 131 8.08 6.18 5.56
CA ARG A 131 8.07 5.98 4.11
C ARG A 131 9.45 6.07 3.50
N VAL A 132 9.65 5.38 2.38
CA VAL A 132 10.93 5.33 1.66
C VAL A 132 10.85 6.08 0.34
N THR A 133 9.85 5.78 -0.48
CA THR A 133 9.78 6.18 -1.89
C THR A 133 8.84 7.34 -2.17
N ASP A 134 7.79 7.52 -1.36
CA ASP A 134 6.82 8.59 -1.50
C ASP A 134 6.76 9.53 -0.29
N TRP A 135 6.17 10.71 -0.49
CA TRP A 135 5.81 11.65 0.57
C TRP A 135 4.31 11.81 0.63
N THR A 136 3.73 11.57 1.80
CA THR A 136 2.27 11.58 1.96
C THR A 136 1.82 12.62 2.97
N PHE A 137 0.69 13.24 2.67
CA PHE A 137 0.06 14.30 3.43
C PHE A 137 -1.46 14.13 3.41
N ASP A 138 -2.14 14.68 4.41
CA ASP A 138 -3.58 14.56 4.53
C ASP A 138 -4.28 15.55 3.59
N CYS A 139 -5.19 15.04 2.76
CA CYS A 139 -5.92 15.82 1.76
C CYS A 139 -7.44 15.86 2.00
N HIS A 140 -7.88 15.53 3.22
CA HIS A 140 -9.31 15.47 3.56
C HIS A 140 -10.03 16.81 3.39
N GLU A 141 -9.31 17.92 3.56
CA GLU A 141 -9.84 19.28 3.42
C GLU A 141 -9.60 19.89 2.03
N CYS A 142 -8.92 19.17 1.13
CA CYS A 142 -8.61 19.67 -0.21
C CYS A 142 -9.86 19.71 -1.08
N SER A 143 -10.06 20.84 -1.75
CA SER A 143 -10.99 20.96 -2.87
C SER A 143 -10.47 20.22 -4.11
N GLN A 144 -11.38 19.93 -5.05
CA GLN A 144 -11.02 19.27 -6.31
C GLN A 144 -10.02 20.10 -7.14
N ASP A 145 -10.15 21.43 -7.13
CA ASP A 145 -9.24 22.33 -7.86
C ASP A 145 -7.83 22.36 -7.26
N GLU A 146 -7.73 22.28 -5.92
CA GLU A 146 -6.45 22.13 -5.24
C GLU A 146 -5.78 20.81 -5.61
N LEU A 147 -6.51 19.70 -5.59
CA LEU A 147 -5.99 18.38 -6.00
C LEU A 147 -5.47 18.38 -7.43
N LEU A 148 -6.20 18.99 -8.38
CA LEU A 148 -5.76 19.12 -9.77
C LEU A 148 -4.51 20.00 -9.92
N THR A 149 -4.36 21.01 -9.06
CA THR A 149 -3.18 21.88 -9.05
C THR A 149 -1.97 21.15 -8.48
N ILE A 150 -2.16 20.41 -7.39
CA ILE A 150 -1.13 19.56 -6.77
C ILE A 150 -0.65 18.50 -7.77
N GLU A 151 -1.56 17.82 -8.46
CA GLU A 151 -1.22 16.82 -9.49
C GLU A 151 -0.30 17.41 -10.57
N LYS A 152 -0.60 18.61 -11.06
CA LYS A 152 0.23 19.30 -12.05
C LYS A 152 1.62 19.65 -11.54
N ILE A 153 1.76 19.99 -10.25
CA ILE A 153 3.05 20.26 -9.62
C ILE A 153 3.88 18.98 -9.55
N CYS A 154 3.26 17.86 -9.14
CA CYS A 154 3.93 16.57 -9.03
C CYS A 154 4.35 15.94 -10.38
N GLN A 155 3.86 16.45 -11.51
CA GLN A 155 4.18 15.97 -12.86
C GLN A 155 5.30 16.75 -13.56
N GLN A 156 5.77 17.85 -12.96
CA GLN A 156 6.89 18.67 -13.46
C GLN A 156 8.23 18.08 -13.04
#